data_AF-A0A1B1AGC0-F1
#
_entry.id   AF-A0A1B1AGC0-F1
#
_cell.length_a   1.000
_cell.length_b   1.000
_cell.length_c   1.000
_cell.angle_alpha   90.00
_cell.angle_beta   90.00
_cell.angle_gamma   90.00
#
_symmetry.space_group_name_H-M   'P 1'
#
loop_
_entity.id
_entity.type
_entity.pdbx_description
1 polymer ?
#
loop_
_entity_poly.entity_id
_entity_poly.type
_entity_poly.pdbx_seq_one_letter_code
_entity_poly.pdbx_strand_id
1 'polypeptide(L)'
;MYKWFAMFAAVAALFGTANAAELHYTATLAGNQYPTETGSAASGQATLTIDTDAQTIDAVITITGITTDQLSHHLAHSRMGPMHLHRYQGDEVTLIMPFPYGATYAATANGFTVTIADYPYADAAQAVRSELTFAQFVAALGADPIYLNVHTQAFGDGEIAGRVSAAAH
;
A
#
# COMPACT_ATOMS: atom_id res chain seq x y z
N MET A 1 -30.85 -12.36 62.52
CA MET A 1 -30.29 -13.57 61.86
C MET A 1 -31.08 -13.85 60.60
N TYR A 2 -30.55 -13.59 59.41
CA TYR A 2 -30.70 -14.44 58.22
C TYR A 2 -29.61 -14.02 57.21
N LYS A 3 -29.10 -15.02 56.49
CA LYS A 3 -27.75 -15.12 55.94
C LYS A 3 -27.52 -14.32 54.66
N TRP A 4 -26.27 -13.88 54.50
CA TRP A 4 -25.60 -13.53 53.24
C TRP A 4 -25.89 -14.51 52.09
N PHE A 5 -26.03 -13.98 50.88
CA PHE A 5 -25.45 -14.57 49.67
C PHE A 5 -24.91 -13.44 48.78
N ALA A 6 -23.59 -13.33 48.71
CA ALA A 6 -22.89 -12.52 47.72
C ALA A 6 -22.86 -13.31 46.40
N MET A 7 -23.43 -12.75 45.35
CA MET A 7 -23.38 -13.32 44.01
C MET A 7 -22.26 -12.61 43.24
N PHE A 8 -21.09 -13.26 43.14
CA PHE A 8 -20.05 -12.86 42.19
C PHE A 8 -20.52 -13.25 40.79
N ALA A 9 -20.89 -12.26 39.98
CA ALA A 9 -21.05 -12.45 38.54
C ALA A 9 -19.65 -12.37 37.90
N ALA A 10 -19.09 -13.53 37.56
CA ALA A 10 -17.91 -13.60 36.71
C ALA A 10 -18.32 -13.24 35.27
N VAL A 11 -17.95 -12.04 34.81
CA VAL A 11 -18.01 -11.69 33.39
C VAL A 11 -16.82 -12.38 32.73
N ALA A 12 -17.08 -13.47 32.01
CA ALA A 12 -16.11 -14.08 31.12
C ALA A 12 -15.90 -13.14 29.92
N ALA A 13 -14.77 -12.41 29.92
CA ALA A 13 -14.29 -11.76 28.72
C ALA A 13 -13.87 -12.85 27.73
N LEU A 14 -14.73 -13.11 26.74
CA LEU A 14 -14.37 -13.86 25.54
C LEU A 14 -13.41 -12.98 24.73
N PHE A 15 -12.11 -13.13 24.96
CA PHE A 15 -11.11 -12.63 24.02
C PHE A 15 -11.25 -13.48 22.75
N GLY A 16 -11.84 -12.89 21.72
CA GLY A 16 -11.84 -13.47 20.38
C GLY A 16 -10.40 -13.73 19.96
N THR A 17 -10.15 -14.90 19.37
CA THR A 17 -8.85 -15.27 18.82
C THR A 17 -8.47 -14.31 17.71
N ALA A 18 -7.45 -13.48 17.93
CA ALA A 18 -6.81 -12.74 16.85
C ALA A 18 -6.20 -13.75 15.87
N ASN A 19 -6.69 -13.79 14.64
CA ASN A 19 -6.00 -14.46 13.53
C ASN A 19 -6.22 -13.61 12.28
N ALA A 20 -5.23 -12.76 12.00
CA ALA A 20 -4.79 -12.44 10.65
C ALA A 20 -3.34 -12.01 10.79
N ALA A 21 -2.40 -12.97 10.82
CA ALA A 21 -0.97 -12.66 10.80
C ALA A 21 -0.63 -11.79 9.57
N GLU A 22 -1.34 -12.00 8.47
CA GLU A 22 -1.17 -11.29 7.21
C GLU A 22 -2.52 -10.77 6.68
N LEU A 23 -2.52 -9.55 6.16
CA LEU A 23 -3.61 -8.97 5.38
C LEU A 23 -3.18 -8.85 3.91
N HIS A 24 -4.01 -9.29 2.98
CA HIS A 24 -3.69 -9.27 1.56
C HIS A 24 -4.50 -8.23 0.80
N TYR A 25 -3.81 -7.45 -0.03
CA TYR A 25 -4.40 -6.42 -0.87
C TYR A 25 -3.93 -6.58 -2.31
N THR A 26 -4.75 -6.13 -3.25
CA THR A 26 -4.41 -6.08 -4.66
C THR A 26 -4.74 -4.72 -5.26
N ALA A 27 -4.10 -4.40 -6.38
CA ALA A 27 -4.48 -3.30 -7.26
C ALA A 27 -4.26 -3.66 -8.72
N THR A 28 -5.20 -3.26 -9.58
CA THR A 28 -5.04 -3.26 -11.03
C THR A 28 -4.87 -1.82 -11.49
N LEU A 29 -3.76 -1.53 -12.16
CA LEU A 29 -3.37 -0.20 -12.61
C LEU A 29 -3.62 -0.02 -14.10
N ALA A 30 -4.11 1.15 -14.49
CA ALA A 30 -4.36 1.52 -15.87
C ALA A 30 -4.33 3.06 -16.00
N GLY A 31 -4.12 3.55 -17.23
CA GLY A 31 -4.10 4.99 -17.53
C GLY A 31 -5.48 5.59 -17.83
N ASN A 32 -6.56 4.81 -17.69
CA ASN A 32 -7.93 5.23 -18.01
C ASN A 32 -8.87 5.12 -16.80
N GLN A 33 -8.32 5.20 -15.60
CA GLN A 33 -9.08 5.21 -14.36
C GLN A 33 -8.55 6.27 -13.40
N TYR A 34 -9.45 6.77 -12.56
CA TYR A 34 -9.10 7.68 -11.48
C TYR A 34 -7.98 7.08 -10.61
N PRO A 35 -6.98 7.87 -10.17
CA PRO A 35 -6.83 9.32 -10.38
C PRO A 35 -6.14 9.76 -11.69
N THR A 36 -5.54 8.86 -12.47
CA THR A 36 -4.62 9.21 -13.57
C THR A 36 -5.26 9.00 -14.94
N GLU A 37 -6.32 9.72 -15.31
CA GLU A 37 -6.99 9.58 -16.62
C GLU A 37 -6.13 10.12 -17.81
N THR A 38 -4.95 9.56 -18.01
CA THR A 38 -3.92 9.96 -18.99
C THR A 38 -4.14 9.39 -20.39
N GLY A 39 -4.91 8.30 -20.50
CA GLY A 39 -5.07 7.53 -21.73
C GLY A 39 -3.92 6.58 -22.05
N SER A 40 -2.95 6.39 -21.14
CA SER A 40 -1.86 5.42 -21.35
C SER A 40 -2.40 4.00 -21.55
N ALA A 41 -1.81 3.28 -22.51
CA ALA A 41 -2.08 1.86 -22.75
C ALA A 41 -1.30 0.93 -21.81
N ALA A 42 -0.46 1.49 -20.94
CA ALA A 42 0.26 0.74 -19.92
C ALA A 42 -0.71 0.14 -18.89
N SER A 43 -0.27 -0.94 -18.25
CA SER A 43 -1.03 -1.63 -17.21
C SER A 43 -0.13 -2.14 -16.10
N GLY A 44 -0.73 -2.40 -14.95
CA GLY A 44 -0.02 -3.00 -13.82
C GLY A 44 -0.89 -3.87 -12.95
N GLN A 45 -0.26 -4.82 -12.27
CA GLN A 45 -0.87 -5.67 -11.24
C GLN A 45 0.01 -5.63 -10.01
N ALA A 46 -0.59 -5.38 -8.85
CA ALA A 46 0.10 -5.36 -7.57
C ALA A 46 -0.59 -6.31 -6.57
N THR A 47 0.22 -7.04 -5.81
CA THR A 47 -0.18 -7.76 -4.60
C THR A 47 0.64 -7.21 -3.44
N LEU A 48 -0.02 -6.87 -2.34
CA LEU A 48 0.62 -6.44 -1.11
C LEU A 48 0.21 -7.39 0.01
N THR A 49 1.16 -7.79 0.84
CA THR A 49 0.92 -8.53 2.07
C THR A 49 1.39 -7.69 3.24
N ILE A 50 0.50 -7.46 4.21
CA ILE A 50 0.78 -6.68 5.41
C ILE A 50 0.87 -7.65 6.58
N ASP A 51 2.08 -7.88 7.09
CA ASP A 51 2.28 -8.66 8.30
C ASP A 51 1.99 -7.76 9.50
N THR A 52 0.94 -8.08 10.24
CA THR A 52 0.50 -7.26 11.37
C THR A 52 1.28 -7.51 12.66
N ASP A 53 1.95 -8.66 12.76
CA ASP A 53 2.78 -9.02 13.91
C ASP A 53 4.19 -8.43 13.76
N ALA A 54 4.80 -8.58 12.58
CA ALA A 54 6.11 -8.03 12.25
C ALA A 54 6.07 -6.54 11.87
N GLN A 55 4.89 -6.02 11.53
CA GLN A 55 4.69 -4.64 11.05
C GLN A 55 5.45 -4.33 9.75
N THR A 56 5.52 -5.32 8.87
CA THR A 56 6.22 -5.25 7.59
C THR A 56 5.25 -5.32 6.41
N ILE A 57 5.74 -4.88 5.25
CA ILE A 57 5.04 -5.00 3.98
C ILE A 57 5.88 -5.81 2.99
N ASP A 58 5.26 -6.81 2.40
CA ASP A 58 5.72 -7.43 1.15
C ASP A 58 4.92 -6.88 -0.02
N ALA A 59 5.57 -6.75 -1.17
CA ALA A 59 4.89 -6.38 -2.39
C ALA A 59 5.50 -7.09 -3.60
N VAL A 60 4.63 -7.54 -4.50
CA VAL A 60 4.99 -8.00 -5.84
C VAL A 60 4.16 -7.21 -6.83
N ILE A 61 4.83 -6.46 -7.69
CA ILE A 61 4.20 -5.58 -8.66
C ILE A 61 4.78 -5.89 -10.04
N THR A 62 3.92 -6.00 -11.04
CA THR A 62 4.32 -6.15 -12.45
C THR A 62 3.71 -5.02 -13.25
N ILE A 63 4.54 -4.27 -13.97
CA ILE A 63 4.15 -3.18 -14.87
C ILE A 63 4.49 -3.57 -16.30
N THR A 64 3.56 -3.34 -17.23
CA THR A 64 3.72 -3.58 -18.67
C THR A 64 3.44 -2.30 -19.46
N GLY A 65 4.23 -2.03 -20.50
CA GLY A 65 4.12 -0.85 -21.34
C GLY A 65 4.87 0.39 -20.84
N ILE A 66 5.53 0.30 -19.67
CA ILE A 66 6.44 1.32 -19.14
C ILE A 66 7.78 0.67 -18.84
N THR A 67 8.85 1.09 -19.51
CA THR A 67 10.22 0.65 -19.22
C THR A 67 10.85 1.51 -18.12
N THR A 68 11.89 1.01 -17.45
CA THR A 68 12.47 1.69 -16.28
C THR A 68 13.13 3.03 -16.61
N ASP A 69 13.57 3.26 -17.84
CA ASP A 69 14.11 4.53 -18.33
C ASP A 69 13.02 5.60 -18.56
N GLN A 70 11.76 5.21 -18.65
CA GLN A 70 10.63 6.13 -18.76
C GLN A 70 10.16 6.65 -17.38
N LEU A 71 10.56 5.99 -16.28
CA LEU A 71 10.19 6.39 -14.92
C LEU A 71 10.67 7.80 -14.60
N SER A 72 9.91 8.51 -13.76
CA SER A 72 10.23 9.88 -13.37
C SER A 72 11.63 9.98 -12.78
N HIS A 73 12.55 10.71 -13.43
CA HIS A 73 13.93 10.85 -12.99
C HIS A 73 14.02 11.58 -11.66
N HIS A 74 13.20 12.62 -11.45
CA HIS A 74 13.19 13.34 -10.18
C HIS A 74 12.82 12.40 -9.02
N LEU A 75 11.78 11.59 -9.21
CA LEU A 75 11.32 10.66 -8.18
C LEU A 75 12.23 9.45 -8.00
N ALA A 76 12.82 8.93 -9.09
CA ALA A 76 13.76 7.82 -9.05
C ALA A 76 15.06 8.12 -8.28
N HIS A 77 15.45 9.40 -8.17
CA HIS A 77 16.57 9.85 -7.34
C HIS A 77 16.14 10.31 -5.94
N SER A 78 14.88 10.09 -5.57
CA SER A 78 14.34 10.43 -4.25
C SER A 78 14.05 9.15 -3.43
N ARG A 79 13.90 9.31 -2.11
CA ARG A 79 13.47 8.20 -1.23
C ARG A 79 12.03 7.75 -1.49
N MET A 80 11.23 8.54 -2.19
CA MET A 80 9.84 8.18 -2.48
C MET A 80 9.74 7.16 -3.63
N GLY A 81 10.68 7.21 -4.57
CA GLY A 81 10.63 6.43 -5.79
C GLY A 81 9.51 6.87 -6.75
N PRO A 82 9.52 6.35 -7.98
CA PRO A 82 8.54 6.67 -9.02
C PRO A 82 7.18 5.99 -8.77
N MET A 83 7.06 5.19 -7.72
CA MET A 83 5.83 4.50 -7.34
C MET A 83 5.56 4.70 -5.86
N HIS A 84 4.32 5.01 -5.49
CA HIS A 84 3.91 5.22 -4.10
C HIS A 84 2.39 5.14 -3.91
N LEU A 85 1.99 4.86 -2.68
CA LEU A 85 0.59 4.84 -2.24
C LEU A 85 0.14 6.25 -1.84
N HIS A 86 -0.98 6.66 -2.44
CA HIS A 86 -1.69 7.89 -2.11
C HIS A 86 -2.95 7.55 -1.32
N ARG A 87 -3.18 8.27 -0.23
CA ARG A 87 -4.42 8.24 0.54
C ARG A 87 -5.22 9.50 0.27
N TYR A 88 -6.47 9.32 -0.12
CA TYR A 88 -7.39 10.43 -0.41
C TYR A 88 -8.40 10.59 0.73
N GLN A 89 -8.51 11.80 1.28
CA GLN A 89 -9.46 12.14 2.34
C GLN A 89 -10.17 13.45 2.00
N GLY A 90 -11.21 13.36 1.17
CA GLY A 90 -11.78 14.55 0.53
C GLY A 90 -10.77 15.15 -0.45
N ASP A 91 -10.45 16.43 -0.28
CA ASP A 91 -9.47 17.14 -1.11
C ASP A 91 -8.02 16.93 -0.65
N GLU A 92 -7.80 16.30 0.50
CA GLU A 92 -6.47 16.01 1.02
C GLU A 92 -5.91 14.73 0.39
N VAL A 93 -4.70 14.84 -0.17
CA VAL A 93 -3.95 13.72 -0.72
C VAL A 93 -2.62 13.60 0.01
N THR A 94 -2.40 12.46 0.66
CA THR A 94 -1.18 12.19 1.42
C THR A 94 -0.44 10.97 0.88
N LEU A 95 0.89 11.01 0.92
CA LEU A 95 1.72 9.87 0.56
C LEU A 95 1.92 9.01 1.81
N ILE A 96 1.58 7.74 1.75
CA ILE A 96 1.56 6.87 2.93
C ILE A 96 2.57 5.72 2.89
N MET A 97 3.08 5.39 1.70
CA MET A 97 4.09 4.33 1.50
C MET A 97 4.81 4.52 0.15
N PRO A 98 6.15 4.55 0.12
CA PRO A 98 6.93 4.58 -1.12
C PRO A 98 7.30 3.18 -1.63
N PHE A 99 7.67 3.12 -2.91
CA PHE A 99 8.39 2.00 -3.52
C PHE A 99 9.71 2.55 -4.09
N PRO A 100 10.75 2.73 -3.26
CA PRO A 100 12.00 3.38 -3.66
C PRO A 100 12.64 2.67 -4.86
N TYR A 101 13.08 3.45 -5.86
CA TYR A 101 13.76 2.89 -7.03
C TYR A 101 15.12 2.32 -6.65
N GLY A 102 15.46 1.14 -7.17
CA GLY A 102 16.72 0.48 -6.85
C GLY A 102 16.69 -1.01 -7.11
N ALA A 103 17.38 -1.78 -6.26
CA ALA A 103 17.57 -3.22 -6.44
C ALA A 103 16.28 -4.06 -6.43
N THR A 104 15.17 -3.50 -5.96
CA THR A 104 13.84 -4.13 -5.96
C THR A 104 13.19 -4.11 -7.34
N TYR A 105 13.68 -3.29 -8.28
CA TYR A 105 13.18 -3.17 -9.65
C TYR A 105 13.98 -4.08 -10.57
N ALA A 106 13.28 -4.88 -11.37
CA ALA A 106 13.87 -5.69 -12.43
C ALA A 106 13.18 -5.41 -13.76
N ALA A 107 13.93 -4.99 -14.77
CA ALA A 107 13.40 -4.76 -16.10
C ALA A 107 12.92 -6.07 -16.76
N THR A 108 11.85 -5.98 -17.54
CA THR A 108 11.36 -7.06 -18.40
C THR A 108 11.42 -6.61 -19.87
N ALA A 109 11.02 -7.48 -20.80
CA ALA A 109 11.04 -7.15 -22.23
C ALA A 109 10.15 -5.96 -22.62
N ASN A 110 9.08 -5.69 -21.85
CA ASN A 110 8.11 -4.64 -22.14
C ASN A 110 7.62 -3.98 -20.84
N GLY A 111 8.49 -3.81 -19.85
CA GLY A 111 8.03 -3.45 -18.51
C GLY A 111 9.09 -3.57 -17.43
N PHE A 112 8.61 -3.74 -16.20
CA PHE A 112 9.43 -4.09 -15.04
C PHE A 112 8.60 -4.76 -13.96
N THR A 113 9.28 -5.44 -13.04
CA THR A 113 8.70 -5.92 -11.79
C THR A 113 9.31 -5.17 -10.61
N VAL A 114 8.54 -5.02 -9.53
CA VAL A 114 9.01 -4.55 -8.23
C VAL A 114 8.71 -5.62 -7.20
N THR A 115 9.75 -6.10 -6.51
CA THR A 115 9.61 -7.04 -5.41
C THR A 115 10.22 -6.45 -4.15
N ILE A 116 9.40 -6.31 -3.12
CA ILE A 116 9.81 -5.89 -1.78
C ILE A 116 9.44 -7.02 -0.82
N ALA A 117 10.35 -7.32 0.11
CA ALA A 117 10.12 -8.27 1.18
C ALA A 117 10.48 -7.65 2.54
N ASP A 118 9.69 -7.95 3.56
CA ASP A 118 9.89 -7.58 4.96
C ASP A 118 10.15 -6.08 5.18
N TYR A 119 9.53 -5.19 4.38
CA TYR A 119 9.82 -3.75 4.50
C TYR A 119 9.15 -3.15 5.73
N PRO A 120 9.89 -2.67 6.75
CA PRO A 120 9.28 -2.14 7.95
C PRO A 120 8.45 -0.89 7.64
N TYR A 121 7.19 -0.87 8.06
CA TYR A 121 6.33 0.28 7.76
C TYR A 121 6.86 1.59 8.35
N ALA A 122 7.53 1.55 9.50
CA ALA A 122 8.12 2.74 10.10
C ALA A 122 9.13 3.43 9.16
N ASP A 123 9.94 2.64 8.45
CA ASP A 123 10.90 3.15 7.47
C ASP A 123 10.18 3.71 6.23
N ALA A 124 9.13 3.02 5.78
CA ALA A 124 8.26 3.47 4.69
C ALA A 124 7.62 4.83 5.01
N ALA A 125 6.98 4.95 6.18
CA ALA A 125 6.35 6.16 6.64
C ALA A 125 7.35 7.31 6.75
N GLN A 126 8.54 7.07 7.31
CA GLN A 126 9.60 8.07 7.42
C GLN A 126 10.06 8.57 6.03
N ALA A 127 10.18 7.68 5.04
CA ALA A 127 10.65 8.03 3.71
C ALA A 127 9.70 8.98 2.96
N VAL A 128 8.39 8.95 3.25
CA VAL A 128 7.39 9.88 2.71
C VAL A 128 6.90 10.94 3.70
N ARG A 129 7.47 10.96 4.92
CA ARG A 129 7.04 11.83 6.03
C ARG A 129 5.57 11.66 6.41
N SER A 130 5.06 10.43 6.29
CA SER A 130 3.74 10.07 6.80
C SER A 130 3.73 10.11 8.33
N GLU A 131 2.70 10.71 8.92
CA GLU A 131 2.47 10.72 10.36
C GLU A 131 1.63 9.52 10.84
N LEU A 132 1.22 8.63 9.93
CA LEU A 132 0.45 7.46 10.29
C LEU A 132 1.29 6.48 11.10
N THR A 133 0.75 6.03 12.23
CA THR A 133 1.21 4.82 12.90
C THR A 133 0.86 3.59 12.06
N PHE A 134 1.53 2.46 12.30
CA PHE A 134 1.21 1.21 11.61
C PHE A 134 -0.27 0.82 11.74
N ALA A 135 -0.84 0.94 12.93
CA ALA A 135 -2.26 0.65 13.15
C ALA A 135 -3.19 1.57 12.34
N GLN A 136 -2.86 2.86 12.20
CA GLN A 136 -3.62 3.80 11.37
C GLN A 136 -3.45 3.50 9.87
N PHE A 137 -2.26 3.08 9.45
CA PHE A 137 -2.02 2.63 8.08
C PHE A 137 -2.86 1.40 7.71
N VAL A 138 -2.87 0.38 8.57
CA VAL A 138 -3.71 -0.81 8.39
C VAL A 138 -5.19 -0.43 8.35
N ALA A 139 -5.65 0.44 9.27
CA ALA A 139 -7.02 0.92 9.26
C ALA A 139 -7.36 1.69 7.96
N ALA A 140 -6.44 2.52 7.46
CA ALA A 140 -6.61 3.27 6.23
C ALA A 140 -6.70 2.35 5.00
N LEU A 141 -5.90 1.29 4.91
CA LEU A 141 -5.99 0.31 3.82
C LEU A 141 -7.38 -0.35 3.75
N GLY A 142 -8.05 -0.53 4.89
CA GLY A 142 -9.39 -1.13 4.96
C GLY A 142 -10.56 -0.15 4.75
N ALA A 143 -10.35 1.15 5.01
CA ALA A 143 -11.44 2.14 5.08
C ALA A 143 -11.33 3.27 4.05
N ASP A 144 -10.12 3.65 3.65
CA ASP A 144 -9.87 4.84 2.85
C ASP A 144 -9.65 4.51 1.36
N PRO A 145 -9.89 5.46 0.45
CA PRO A 145 -9.44 5.36 -0.93
C PRO A 145 -7.91 5.46 -1.01
N ILE A 146 -7.25 4.31 -1.14
CA ILE A 146 -5.81 4.21 -1.36
C ILE A 146 -5.53 3.84 -2.82
N TYR A 147 -4.59 4.53 -3.46
CA TYR A 147 -4.20 4.29 -4.85
C TYR A 147 -2.69 4.11 -4.97
N LEU A 148 -2.27 3.06 -5.67
CA LEU A 148 -0.90 2.90 -6.13
C LEU A 148 -0.74 3.58 -7.48
N ASN A 149 0.19 4.53 -7.57
CA ASN A 149 0.51 5.25 -8.80
C ASN A 149 1.91 4.88 -9.31
N VAL A 150 2.09 4.94 -10.63
CA VAL A 150 3.39 4.92 -11.30
C VAL A 150 3.59 6.25 -12.02
N HIS A 151 4.71 6.92 -11.76
CA HIS A 151 5.05 8.23 -12.31
C HIS A 151 6.17 8.10 -13.34
N THR A 152 5.96 8.70 -14.50
CA THR A 152 6.92 8.70 -15.61
C THR A 152 7.32 10.12 -15.98
N GLN A 153 8.31 10.24 -16.85
CA GLN A 153 8.73 11.53 -17.38
C GLN A 153 7.62 12.21 -18.21
N ALA A 154 6.79 11.41 -18.90
CA ALA A 154 5.69 11.91 -19.70
C ALA A 154 4.48 12.33 -18.84
N PHE A 155 4.28 11.67 -17.69
CA PHE A 155 3.15 11.90 -16.80
C PHE A 155 3.65 12.07 -15.36
N GLY A 156 4.14 13.27 -15.05
CA GLY A 156 4.73 13.60 -13.74
C GLY A 156 3.76 13.44 -12.57
N ASP A 157 2.47 13.68 -12.78
CA ASP A 157 1.41 13.52 -11.78
C ASP A 157 0.91 12.07 -11.66
N GLY A 158 1.40 11.16 -12.51
CA GLY A 158 1.08 9.74 -12.54
C GLY A 158 0.59 9.30 -13.92
N GLU A 159 1.22 8.27 -14.48
CA GLU A 159 0.83 7.68 -15.77
C GLU A 159 -0.32 6.69 -15.64
N ILE A 160 -0.16 5.74 -14.71
CA ILE A 160 -1.16 4.73 -14.38
C ILE A 160 -1.36 4.67 -12.87
N ALA A 161 -2.58 4.40 -12.46
CA ALA A 161 -2.94 4.25 -11.07
C ALA A 161 -3.97 3.15 -10.90
N GLY A 162 -4.09 2.61 -9.68
CA GLY A 162 -5.01 1.53 -9.37
C GLY A 162 -5.40 1.57 -7.90
N ARG A 163 -6.69 1.38 -7.62
CA ARG A 163 -7.17 1.35 -6.24
C ARG A 163 -6.65 0.09 -5.54
N VAL A 164 -6.08 0.28 -4.36
CA VAL A 164 -5.70 -0.82 -3.46
C VAL A 164 -6.96 -1.26 -2.72
N SER A 165 -7.28 -2.54 -2.80
CA SER A 165 -8.44 -3.15 -2.15
C SER A 165 -8.07 -4.52 -1.57
N ALA A 166 -8.77 -4.93 -0.52
CA ALA A 166 -8.58 -6.27 0.06
C ALA A 166 -8.74 -7.33 -1.03
N ALA A 167 -7.83 -8.31 -1.03
CA ALA A 167 -7.90 -9.45 -1.95
C ALA A 167 -9.18 -10.26 -1.65
N ALA A 168 -9.90 -10.68 -2.69
CA ALA A 168 -11.00 -11.61 -2.51
C ALA A 168 -10.43 -12.98 -2.09
N HIS A 169 -10.93 -13.53 -0.99
CA HIS A 169 -10.63 -14.90 -0.54
C HIS A 169 -11.41 -15.94 -1.35
#